data_AF-A0A512DZV2-F1
#
_entry.id   AF-A0A512DZV2-F1
#
_cell.length_a   1.000
_cell.length_b   1.000
_cell.length_c   1.000
_cell.angle_alpha   90.00
_cell.angle_beta   90.00
_cell.angle_gamma   90.00
#
_symmetry.space_group_name_H-M   'P 1'
#
loop_
_entity.id
_entity.type
_entity.pdbx_description
1 polymer ?
#
loop_
_entity_poly.entity_id
_entity_poly.type
_entity_poly.pdbx_seq_one_letter_code
_entity_poly.pdbx_strand_id
1 'polypeptide(L)'
;MRLYFPNTALPKKSAKSFHDISGSSLSASQAIVAKLCGYASWHDLEKCHAERAPSPLNRDLPSEQAAERRSILAKRLAVLAGVSEGRAADMLAVMRLTGSPPAKPVSDRMDVGSPAKPLSETMMADLYPYMDQAMIGTPGSQVRERIDP
;
A
#
# COMPACT_ATOMS: atom_id res chain seq x y z
N MET A 1 -16.51 -16.71 5.94
CA MET A 1 -15.35 -16.79 5.01
C MET A 1 -14.17 -17.40 5.75
N ARG A 2 -13.55 -18.43 5.17
CA ARG A 2 -12.30 -19.05 5.64
C ARG A 2 -11.26 -18.97 4.51
N LEU A 3 -10.04 -18.53 4.84
CA LEU A 3 -8.96 -18.39 3.86
C LEU A 3 -8.15 -19.68 3.77
N TYR A 4 -7.89 -20.14 2.55
CA TYR A 4 -6.95 -21.22 2.27
C TYR A 4 -5.52 -20.71 2.28
N PHE A 5 -4.61 -21.48 2.86
CA PHE A 5 -3.19 -21.24 2.75
C PHE A 5 -2.49 -22.53 2.30
N PRO A 6 -1.59 -22.48 1.30
CA PRO A 6 -0.82 -23.65 0.89
C PRO A 6 0.20 -24.08 1.95
N ASN A 7 0.57 -23.16 2.86
CA ASN A 7 1.41 -23.42 4.02
C ASN A 7 1.15 -22.37 5.11
N THR A 8 1.67 -22.61 6.31
CA THR A 8 1.48 -21.70 7.47
C THR A 8 2.41 -20.49 7.48
N ALA A 9 3.32 -20.33 6.51
CA ALA A 9 4.34 -19.27 6.54
C ALA A 9 3.71 -17.87 6.41
N LEU A 10 2.70 -17.72 5.56
CA LEU A 10 2.02 -16.43 5.38
C LEU A 10 1.25 -16.02 6.65
N PRO A 11 0.36 -16.86 7.24
CA PRO A 11 -0.26 -16.58 8.54
C PRO A 11 0.74 -16.26 9.65
N LYS A 12 1.86 -16.98 9.71
CA LYS A 12 2.93 -16.75 10.71
C LYS A 12 3.57 -15.38 10.56
N LYS A 13 3.92 -14.99 9.32
CA LYS A 13 4.45 -13.66 9.03
C LYS A 13 3.45 -12.56 9.36
N SER A 14 2.17 -12.75 9.01
CA SER A 14 1.11 -11.78 9.33
C SER A 14 0.89 -11.63 10.83
N ALA A 15 0.93 -12.73 11.60
CA ALA A 15 0.83 -12.67 13.06
C ALA A 15 2.01 -11.92 13.68
N LYS A 16 3.23 -12.13 13.17
CA LYS A 16 4.41 -11.37 13.59
C LYS A 16 4.28 -9.88 13.28
N SER A 17 3.90 -9.53 12.05
CA SER A 17 3.68 -8.12 11.69
C SER A 17 2.57 -7.48 12.52
N PHE A 18 1.50 -8.22 12.84
CA PHE A 18 0.44 -7.71 13.71
C PHE A 18 0.92 -7.50 15.15
N HIS A 19 1.73 -8.41 15.68
CA HIS A 19 2.40 -8.26 16.98
C HIS A 19 3.22 -6.96 17.01
N ASP A 20 4.07 -6.75 16.00
CA ASP A 20 4.96 -5.60 15.92
C ASP A 20 4.19 -4.25 15.90
N ILE A 21 3.04 -4.18 15.23
CA ILE A 21 2.26 -2.93 15.08
C ILE A 21 1.19 -2.71 16.17
N SER A 22 0.71 -3.78 16.80
CA SER A 22 -0.35 -3.71 17.83
C SER A 22 0.21 -3.63 19.25
N GLY A 23 1.45 -4.08 19.46
CA GLY A 23 2.04 -4.23 20.80
C GLY A 23 1.42 -5.35 21.62
N SER A 24 0.47 -6.12 21.07
CA SER A 24 -0.13 -7.28 21.75
C SER A 24 0.86 -8.44 21.82
N SER A 25 0.63 -9.45 22.67
CA SER A 25 1.48 -10.64 22.68
C SER A 25 1.41 -11.42 21.36
N LEU A 26 2.47 -12.17 21.03
CA LEU A 26 2.47 -13.00 19.83
C LEU A 26 1.34 -14.03 19.83
N SER A 27 1.02 -14.61 20.98
CA SER A 27 -0.09 -15.57 21.12
C SER A 27 -1.46 -14.93 20.87
N ALA A 28 -1.69 -13.70 21.36
CA ALA A 28 -2.90 -12.94 21.07
C ALA A 28 -2.99 -12.59 19.58
N SER A 29 -1.86 -12.18 18.98
CA SER A 29 -1.75 -11.88 17.55
C SER A 29 -2.09 -13.10 16.68
N GLN A 30 -1.57 -14.27 17.03
CA GLN A 30 -1.89 -15.54 16.37
C GLN A 30 -3.38 -15.90 16.48
N ALA A 31 -3.97 -15.73 17.67
CA ALA A 31 -5.40 -15.99 17.87
C ALA A 31 -6.27 -15.06 17.02
N ILE A 32 -5.93 -13.77 16.93
CA ILE A 32 -6.62 -12.80 16.08
C ILE A 32 -6.48 -13.18 14.60
N VAL A 33 -5.28 -13.51 14.13
CA VAL A 33 -5.06 -13.93 12.73
C VAL A 33 -5.85 -15.18 12.40
N ALA A 34 -5.88 -16.18 13.28
CA ALA A 34 -6.67 -17.39 13.07
C ALA A 34 -8.17 -17.06 12.90
N LYS A 35 -8.74 -16.29 13.84
CA LYS A 35 -10.15 -15.87 13.80
C LYS A 35 -10.47 -15.02 12.57
N LEU A 36 -9.58 -14.08 12.22
CA LEU A 36 -9.71 -13.23 11.03
C LEU A 36 -9.78 -14.07 9.75
N CYS A 37 -8.94 -15.11 9.68
CA CYS A 37 -8.90 -16.09 8.59
C CYS A 37 -10.05 -17.11 8.60
N GLY A 38 -10.95 -17.06 9.60
CA GLY A 38 -12.10 -17.95 9.71
C GLY A 38 -11.81 -19.30 10.38
N TYR A 39 -10.73 -19.41 11.14
CA TYR A 39 -10.38 -20.57 11.96
C TYR A 39 -10.80 -20.36 13.42
N ALA A 40 -11.10 -21.44 14.14
CA ALA A 40 -11.51 -21.37 15.54
C ALA A 40 -10.36 -20.99 16.47
N SER A 41 -9.15 -21.46 16.15
CA SER A 41 -7.93 -21.24 16.93
C SER A 41 -6.69 -21.29 16.03
N TRP A 42 -5.55 -20.89 16.58
CA TRP A 42 -4.26 -21.04 15.90
C TRP A 42 -3.94 -22.50 15.56
N HIS A 43 -4.25 -23.41 16.48
CA HIS A 43 -4.07 -24.86 16.27
C HIS A 43 -4.93 -25.40 15.13
N ASP A 44 -6.20 -24.95 15.05
CA ASP A 44 -7.10 -25.27 13.94
C ASP A 44 -6.54 -24.75 12.60
N LEU A 45 -5.95 -23.55 12.59
CA LEU A 45 -5.26 -23.04 11.41
C LEU A 45 -4.07 -23.93 11.02
N GLU A 46 -3.19 -24.28 11.96
CA GLU A 46 -2.00 -25.07 11.64
C GLU A 46 -2.35 -26.45 11.10
N LYS A 47 -3.39 -27.10 11.63
CA LYS A 47 -3.84 -28.40 11.14
C LYS A 47 -4.59 -28.31 9.83
N CYS A 48 -5.49 -27.34 9.72
CA CYS A 48 -6.52 -27.38 8.70
C CYS A 48 -6.36 -26.31 7.60
N HIS A 49 -5.18 -25.67 7.50
CA HIS A 49 -4.90 -24.59 6.55
C HIS A 49 -5.13 -24.97 5.07
N ALA A 50 -4.95 -26.26 4.74
CA ALA A 50 -5.03 -26.79 3.40
C ALA A 50 -6.23 -27.74 3.16
N GLU A 51 -7.13 -27.92 4.14
CA GLU A 51 -8.21 -28.93 4.08
C GLU A 51 -9.42 -28.53 3.22
N ARG A 52 -9.50 -27.27 2.76
CA ARG A 52 -10.61 -26.79 1.92
C ARG A 52 -10.14 -26.43 0.52
N ALA A 53 -11.10 -26.33 -0.40
CA ALA A 53 -10.88 -25.80 -1.73
C ALA A 53 -10.10 -24.47 -1.66
N PRO A 54 -9.07 -24.29 -2.51
CA PRO A 54 -8.26 -23.08 -2.51
C PRO A 54 -9.13 -21.84 -2.67
N SER A 55 -9.19 -20.99 -1.64
CA SER A 55 -9.67 -19.64 -1.85
C SER A 55 -8.63 -18.91 -2.70
N PRO A 56 -8.99 -18.35 -3.87
CA PRO A 56 -8.03 -17.60 -4.69
C PRO A 56 -7.40 -16.49 -3.84
N LEU A 57 -6.08 -16.35 -3.92
CA LEU A 57 -5.39 -15.24 -3.23
C LEU A 57 -5.83 -13.92 -3.87
N ASN A 58 -5.67 -12.81 -3.15
CA ASN A 58 -6.13 -11.51 -3.68
C ASN A 58 -5.39 -11.08 -4.95
N ARG A 59 -4.22 -11.68 -5.26
CA ARG A 59 -3.49 -11.46 -6.52
C ARG A 59 -4.19 -12.12 -7.73
N ASP A 60 -4.97 -13.16 -7.47
CA ASP A 60 -5.68 -13.95 -8.49
C ASP A 60 -7.16 -13.53 -8.60
N LEU A 61 -7.59 -12.56 -7.77
CA LEU A 61 -8.93 -12.01 -7.79
C LEU A 61 -9.01 -10.75 -8.67
N PRO A 62 -10.15 -10.52 -9.34
CA PRO A 62 -10.46 -9.21 -9.89
C PRO A 62 -10.35 -8.11 -8.83
N SER A 63 -9.91 -6.92 -9.25
CA SER A 63 -9.63 -5.79 -8.35
C SER A 63 -10.80 -5.43 -7.42
N GLU A 64 -12.02 -5.50 -7.93
CA GLU A 64 -13.26 -5.26 -7.19
C GLU A 64 -13.48 -6.31 -6.08
N GLN A 65 -13.37 -7.59 -6.41
CA GLN A 65 -13.49 -8.68 -5.42
C GLN A 65 -12.37 -8.64 -4.38
N ALA A 66 -11.16 -8.25 -4.79
CA ALA A 66 -10.04 -8.04 -3.87
C ALA A 66 -10.27 -6.83 -2.94
N ALA A 67 -10.92 -5.76 -3.41
CA ALA A 67 -11.32 -4.62 -2.59
C ALA A 67 -12.42 -4.99 -1.59
N GLU A 68 -13.47 -5.68 -2.05
CA GLU A 68 -14.55 -6.16 -1.20
C GLU A 68 -14.03 -7.07 -0.09
N ARG A 69 -13.19 -8.06 -0.44
CA ARG A 69 -12.59 -8.96 0.57
C ARG A 69 -11.76 -8.20 1.60
N ARG A 70 -11.01 -7.18 1.17
CA ARG A 70 -10.23 -6.33 2.10
C ARG A 70 -11.13 -5.53 3.03
N SER A 71 -12.24 -4.97 2.54
CA SER A 71 -13.22 -4.29 3.38
C SER A 71 -13.82 -5.25 4.43
N ILE A 72 -14.21 -6.46 4.02
CA ILE A 72 -14.72 -7.49 4.93
C ILE A 72 -13.68 -7.85 6.01
N LEU A 73 -12.43 -8.03 5.62
CA LEU A 73 -11.34 -8.36 6.55
C LEU A 73 -11.02 -7.19 7.48
N ALA A 74 -11.01 -5.95 6.99
CA ALA A 74 -10.78 -4.76 7.81
C ALA A 74 -11.86 -4.59 8.89
N LYS A 75 -13.14 -4.74 8.53
CA LYS A 75 -14.27 -4.71 9.47
C LYS A 75 -14.15 -5.79 10.54
N ARG A 76 -13.78 -7.01 10.15
CA ARG A 76 -13.57 -8.11 11.10
C ARG A 76 -12.39 -7.84 12.03
N LEU A 77 -11.28 -7.34 11.49
CA LEU A 77 -10.10 -7.01 12.29
C LEU A 77 -10.39 -5.87 13.27
N ALA A 78 -11.16 -4.85 12.86
CA ALA A 78 -11.61 -3.77 13.74
C ALA A 78 -12.34 -4.31 14.97
N VAL A 79 -13.27 -5.24 14.76
CA VAL A 79 -14.00 -5.91 15.85
C VAL A 79 -13.08 -6.77 16.71
N LEU A 80 -12.20 -7.57 16.10
CA LEU A 80 -11.32 -8.50 16.83
C LEU A 80 -10.24 -7.79 17.64
N ALA A 81 -9.72 -6.67 17.15
CA ALA A 81 -8.64 -5.90 17.78
C ALA A 81 -9.14 -4.71 18.60
N GLY A 82 -10.44 -4.39 18.54
CA GLY A 82 -11.02 -3.25 19.25
C GLY A 82 -10.52 -1.89 18.73
N VAL A 83 -10.31 -1.77 17.42
CA VAL A 83 -9.79 -0.55 16.77
C VAL A 83 -10.76 -0.03 15.71
N SER A 84 -10.57 1.20 15.24
CA SER A 84 -11.37 1.76 14.14
C SER A 84 -11.15 1.00 12.82
N GLU A 85 -12.15 0.99 11.94
CA GLU A 85 -12.05 0.33 10.62
C GLU A 85 -10.88 0.87 9.79
N GLY A 86 -10.61 2.18 9.83
CA GLY A 86 -9.46 2.80 9.18
C GLY A 86 -8.13 2.24 9.70
N ARG A 87 -7.97 2.17 11.04
CA ARG A 87 -6.75 1.59 11.65
C ARG A 87 -6.61 0.11 11.31
N ALA A 88 -7.71 -0.63 11.29
CA ALA A 88 -7.71 -2.04 10.89
C ALA A 88 -7.32 -2.22 9.41
N ALA A 89 -7.75 -1.33 8.52
CA ALA A 89 -7.36 -1.35 7.11
C ALA A 89 -5.84 -1.11 6.95
N ASP A 90 -5.28 -0.15 7.69
CA ASP A 90 -3.84 0.11 7.70
C ASP A 90 -3.06 -1.09 8.23
N MET A 91 -3.50 -1.67 9.35
CA MET A 91 -2.89 -2.87 9.92
C MET A 91 -2.94 -4.05 8.94
N LEU A 92 -4.07 -4.27 8.29
CA LEU A 92 -4.24 -5.34 7.30
C LEU A 92 -3.30 -5.15 6.10
N ALA A 93 -3.05 -3.91 5.67
CA ALA A 93 -2.09 -3.60 4.62
C ALA A 93 -0.65 -3.97 5.00
N VAL A 94 -0.27 -3.77 6.27
CA VAL A 94 1.05 -4.15 6.80
C VAL A 94 1.17 -5.67 6.94
N MET A 95 0.13 -6.34 7.45
CA MET A 95 0.12 -7.78 7.69
C MET A 95 0.28 -8.62 6.41
N ARG A 96 -0.05 -8.07 5.24
CA ARG A 96 0.02 -8.74 3.93
C ARG A 96 -0.68 -10.11 3.88
N LEU A 97 -1.73 -10.29 4.69
CA LEU A 97 -2.38 -11.59 4.95
C LEU A 97 -2.93 -12.27 3.69
N THR A 98 -3.30 -11.49 2.68
CA THR A 98 -3.81 -12.00 1.40
C THR A 98 -2.81 -11.91 0.24
N GLY A 99 -1.56 -11.54 0.54
CA GLY A 99 -0.47 -11.49 -0.42
C GLY A 99 -0.56 -10.38 -1.48
N SER A 100 -1.47 -9.41 -1.33
CA SER A 100 -1.60 -8.25 -2.21
C SER A 100 -0.83 -7.03 -1.68
N PRO A 101 -0.30 -6.18 -2.58
CA PRO A 101 0.14 -4.83 -2.20
C PRO A 101 -1.07 -4.02 -1.67
N PRO A 102 -0.82 -2.95 -0.89
CA PRO A 102 -1.89 -2.05 -0.44
C PRO A 102 -2.75 -1.62 -1.63
N ALA A 103 -4.05 -1.42 -1.40
CA ALA A 103 -4.87 -0.76 -2.41
C ALA A 103 -4.18 0.56 -2.70
N LYS A 104 -3.88 0.85 -3.97
CA LYS A 104 -3.64 2.25 -4.32
C LYS A 104 -4.88 3.00 -3.81
N PRO A 105 -4.71 4.14 -3.12
CA PRO A 105 -5.86 4.93 -2.71
C PRO A 105 -6.72 5.10 -3.95
N VAL A 106 -8.00 4.74 -3.81
CA VAL A 106 -8.99 5.06 -4.82
C VAL A 106 -9.08 6.57 -4.78
N SER A 107 -8.20 7.27 -5.52
CA SER A 107 -8.43 8.67 -5.85
C SER A 107 -9.83 8.70 -6.43
N ASP A 108 -10.67 9.44 -5.73
CA ASP A 108 -12.07 9.66 -6.01
C ASP A 108 -12.39 9.62 -7.50
N ARG A 109 -13.52 8.95 -7.78
CA ARG A 109 -14.39 9.31 -8.90
C ARG A 109 -14.64 10.82 -8.84
N MET A 110 -13.82 11.59 -9.52
CA MET A 110 -14.23 12.85 -10.14
C MET A 110 -14.08 12.67 -11.64
N ASP A 111 -15.17 12.18 -12.23
CA ASP A 111 -15.55 12.55 -13.59
C ASP A 111 -15.73 14.07 -13.60
N VAL A 112 -14.68 14.80 -13.95
CA VAL A 112 -14.76 16.21 -14.33
C VAL A 112 -13.86 16.37 -15.55
N GLY A 113 -14.51 16.38 -16.72
CA GLY A 113 -14.10 17.09 -17.93
C GLY A 113 -12.69 16.80 -18.46
N SER A 114 -12.63 16.11 -19.59
CA SER A 114 -11.51 16.28 -20.53
C SER A 114 -11.26 17.77 -20.80
N PRO A 115 -10.03 18.29 -20.65
CA PRO A 115 -9.59 19.40 -21.48
C PRO A 115 -9.07 18.83 -22.80
N ALA A 116 -9.69 19.33 -23.87
CA ALA A 116 -9.34 19.06 -25.25
C ALA A 116 -7.84 19.30 -25.52
N LYS A 117 -7.29 18.50 -26.44
CA LYS A 117 -6.02 18.78 -27.12
C LYS A 117 -6.12 20.14 -27.81
N PRO A 118 -5.20 21.09 -27.65
CA PRO A 118 -5.01 22.11 -28.67
C PRO A 118 -4.22 21.50 -29.83
N LEU A 119 -4.82 21.64 -31.01
CA LEU A 119 -4.24 21.34 -32.30
C LEU A 119 -2.94 22.13 -32.53
N SER A 120 -2.07 21.50 -33.30
CA SER A 120 -1.05 22.10 -34.17
C SER A 120 -1.26 23.56 -34.55
N GLU A 121 -0.21 24.38 -34.44
CA GLU A 121 0.03 25.45 -35.41
C GLU A 121 1.53 25.76 -35.52
N THR A 122 2.14 25.15 -36.55
CA THR A 122 3.39 25.60 -37.14
C THR A 122 3.06 26.75 -38.08
N MET A 123 3.38 27.99 -37.72
CA MET A 123 3.67 29.12 -38.65
C MET A 123 4.67 30.03 -37.92
N MET A 124 5.95 30.04 -38.31
CA MET A 124 6.55 30.98 -39.28
C MET A 124 6.37 32.46 -38.90
N ALA A 125 7.50 33.19 -39.02
CA ALA A 125 7.66 34.65 -38.99
C ALA A 125 7.94 35.28 -37.61
N ASP A 126 9.22 35.52 -37.33
CA ASP A 126 9.78 36.89 -37.32
C ASP A 126 11.28 36.79 -37.04
N LEU A 127 12.11 36.88 -38.09
CA LEU A 127 12.88 38.09 -38.43
C LEU A 127 13.75 38.65 -37.27
N TYR A 128 15.07 38.41 -37.39
CA TYR A 128 16.18 39.25 -36.89
C TYR A 128 15.98 40.76 -37.24
N PRO A 129 16.84 41.72 -36.82
CA PRO A 129 17.86 41.81 -35.73
C PRO A 129 17.77 43.15 -34.93
N TYR A 130 18.52 43.36 -33.84
CA TYR A 130 19.40 44.55 -33.58
C TYR A 130 19.98 44.56 -32.15
N MET A 131 21.14 45.18 -32.05
CA MET A 131 22.13 45.31 -30.96
C MET A 131 21.59 45.90 -29.64
N ASP A 132 22.17 45.55 -28.49
CA ASP A 132 23.31 46.27 -27.90
C ASP A 132 23.75 45.66 -26.54
N GLN A 133 25.00 45.95 -26.17
CA GLN A 133 25.56 45.98 -24.82
C GLN A 133 26.46 44.82 -24.32
N ALA A 134 27.74 44.95 -24.71
CA ALA A 134 28.97 44.85 -23.88
C ALA A 134 29.04 43.75 -22.79
N MET A 135 29.87 42.71 -22.94
CA MET A 135 31.29 42.68 -22.51
C MET A 135 31.53 43.39 -21.16
N ILE A 136 31.79 42.62 -20.08
CA ILE A 136 32.88 42.79 -19.09
C ILE A 136 32.72 41.76 -17.94
N GLY A 137 33.67 40.82 -17.85
CA GLY A 137 34.37 40.44 -16.61
C GLY A 137 33.71 39.53 -15.54
N THR A 138 34.05 38.24 -15.53
CA THR A 138 34.52 37.53 -14.30
C THR A 138 35.89 38.08 -13.87
N PRO A 139 36.39 37.95 -12.62
CA PRO A 139 36.11 36.90 -11.62
C PRO A 139 36.03 37.38 -10.15
N GLY A 140 35.65 36.49 -9.22
CA GLY A 140 35.75 36.77 -7.78
C GLY A 140 35.48 35.56 -6.89
N SER A 141 36.56 34.84 -6.54
CA SER A 141 36.66 33.79 -5.52
C SER A 141 35.95 34.10 -4.19
N GLN A 142 35.37 33.08 -3.56
CA GLN A 142 35.56 32.74 -2.12
C GLN A 142 35.39 31.21 -1.97
N VAL A 143 36.48 30.44 -1.86
CA VAL A 143 37.17 30.01 -0.62
C VAL A 143 36.31 29.09 0.25
N ARG A 144 36.51 27.78 0.04
CA ARG A 144 36.43 26.73 1.07
C ARG A 144 37.56 26.98 2.08
N GLU A 145 37.31 26.74 3.37
CA GLU A 145 38.10 25.87 4.28
C GLU A 145 37.56 25.98 5.72
N ARG A 146 37.14 24.83 6.29
CA ARG A 146 37.71 24.12 7.49
C ARG A 146 37.17 24.65 8.84
N ILE A 147 36.41 23.85 9.59
CA ILE A 147 36.79 22.74 10.49
C ILE A 147 37.60 23.24 11.71
N ASP A 148 36.86 23.37 12.83
CA ASP A 148 37.13 23.12 14.27
C ASP A 148 38.37 23.69 14.99
N PRO A 149 38.38 23.76 16.34
CA PRO A 149 37.30 23.53 17.33
C PRO A 149 36.85 24.77 18.13
#